data_AF-A0A7C2I9D5-F1
#
_entry.id   AF-A0A7C2I9D5-F1
#
_cell.length_a   1.000
_cell.length_b   1.000
_cell.length_c   1.000
_cell.angle_alpha   90.00
_cell.angle_beta   90.00
_cell.angle_gamma   90.00
#
_symmetry.space_group_name_H-M   'P 1'
#
loop_
_entity.id
_entity.type
_entity.pdbx_description
1 polymer ?
#
loop_
_entity_poly.entity_id
_entity_poly.type
_entity_poly.pdbx_seq_one_letter_code
_entity_poly.pdbx_strand_id
1 'polypeptide(L)'
;MGAGPPLAFTGLIAAGLLLLWVPGRWAFTFVQVGLSILAGVWLVRSTLLAAPPRLDWLLVAPAGAALWGVLQLVAGASIYPWATEQATWDWFYRFVAYFVALQCFRAGADRERALAGLLWFGFALAVLATVQRFTAPGKVFWLFDTGEPTAMGPFVYYNQYAAFIETVLPLALLGALERRSRSWLYGLMGAAMIASVAAAGSRAGAALLAAETRIV
;
A
#
# COMPACT_ATOMS: atom_id res chain seq x y z
N MET A 1 0.00 10.42 25.62
CA MET A 1 1.02 9.83 24.73
C MET A 1 0.42 9.72 23.34
N GLY A 2 0.43 10.80 22.56
CA GLY A 2 -0.15 10.77 21.21
C GLY A 2 0.73 9.92 20.30
N ALA A 3 0.15 8.99 19.54
CA ALA A 3 0.87 8.27 18.49
C ALA A 3 1.60 9.29 17.59
N GLY A 4 2.90 9.10 17.38
CA GLY A 4 3.66 10.00 16.52
C GLY A 4 3.09 10.04 15.09
N PRO A 5 3.31 11.12 14.32
CA PRO A 5 2.88 11.21 12.92
C PRO A 5 3.22 9.97 12.06
N PRO A 6 4.40 9.34 12.22
CA PRO A 6 4.73 8.10 11.50
C PRO A 6 3.78 6.94 11.78
N LEU A 7 3.42 6.73 13.05
CA LEU A 7 2.51 5.64 13.46
C LEU A 7 1.07 5.90 13.00
N ALA A 8 0.64 7.17 13.04
CA ALA A 8 -0.66 7.55 12.51
C ALA A 8 -0.75 7.30 11.00
N PHE A 9 0.31 7.63 10.25
CA PHE A 9 0.38 7.35 8.82
C PHE A 9 0.35 5.84 8.52
N THR A 10 1.21 5.04 9.17
CA THR A 10 1.21 3.58 8.93
C THR A 10 -0.11 2.94 9.30
N GLY A 11 -0.70 3.34 10.43
CA GLY A 11 -2.01 2.86 10.88
C GLY A 11 -3.13 3.21 9.90
N LEU A 12 -3.14 4.44 9.37
CA LEU A 12 -4.11 4.88 8.38
C LEU A 12 -4.02 4.06 7.08
N ILE A 13 -2.82 3.85 6.56
CA ILE A 13 -2.61 3.05 5.34
C ILE A 13 -2.99 1.59 5.57
N ALA A 14 -2.59 1.00 6.71
CA ALA A 14 -2.97 -0.37 7.06
C ALA A 14 -4.49 -0.53 7.18
N ALA A 15 -5.17 0.42 7.83
CA ALA A 15 -6.63 0.44 7.91
C ALA A 15 -7.27 0.57 6.52
N GLY A 16 -6.74 1.44 5.66
CA GLY A 16 -7.18 1.57 4.27
C GLY A 16 -7.07 0.25 3.49
N LEU A 17 -5.95 -0.47 3.63
CA LEU A 17 -5.77 -1.78 3.01
C LEU A 17 -6.78 -2.82 3.51
N LEU A 18 -7.13 -2.80 4.80
CA LEU A 18 -8.14 -3.71 5.37
C LEU A 18 -9.57 -3.38 4.90
N LEU A 19 -9.81 -2.15 4.45
CA LEU A 19 -11.10 -1.68 3.96
C LEU A 19 -11.24 -1.74 2.42
N LEU A 20 -10.23 -2.26 1.70
CA LEU A 20 -10.23 -2.32 0.22
C LEU A 20 -11.42 -3.09 -0.38
N TRP A 21 -11.96 -4.07 0.36
CA TRP A 21 -13.11 -4.86 -0.08
C TRP A 21 -14.43 -4.10 -0.05
N VAL A 22 -14.49 -2.96 0.65
CA VAL A 22 -15.72 -2.20 0.83
C VAL A 22 -16.05 -1.47 -0.48
N PRO A 23 -17.20 -1.76 -1.13
CA PRO A 23 -17.57 -1.10 -2.39
C PRO A 23 -17.96 0.38 -2.19
N GLY A 24 -18.30 0.76 -0.95
CA GLY A 24 -18.69 2.12 -0.61
C GLY A 24 -17.52 3.11 -0.67
N ARG A 25 -17.75 4.26 -1.32
CA ARG A 25 -16.77 5.36 -1.42
C ARG A 25 -16.27 5.86 -0.06
N TRP A 26 -17.02 5.66 1.01
CA TRP A 26 -16.64 6.08 2.37
C TRP A 26 -15.32 5.46 2.83
N ALA A 27 -14.99 4.22 2.43
CA ALA A 27 -13.73 3.57 2.79
C ALA A 27 -12.54 4.30 2.17
N PHE A 28 -12.70 4.76 0.94
CA PHE A 28 -11.69 5.56 0.25
C PHE A 28 -11.60 6.98 0.84
N THR A 29 -12.75 7.62 1.09
CA THR A 29 -12.81 8.96 1.71
C THR A 29 -12.19 8.96 3.11
N PHE A 30 -12.32 7.89 3.89
CA PHE A 30 -11.66 7.74 5.18
C PHE A 30 -10.14 7.94 5.08
N VAL A 31 -9.50 7.30 4.09
CA VAL A 31 -8.06 7.45 3.84
C VAL A 31 -7.73 8.86 3.37
N GLN A 32 -8.52 9.43 2.47
CA GLN A 32 -8.33 10.80 1.97
C GLN A 32 -8.41 11.86 3.08
N VAL A 33 -9.40 11.74 3.98
CA VAL A 33 -9.58 12.64 5.13
C VAL A 33 -8.41 12.49 6.09
N GLY A 34 -8.03 11.25 6.42
CA GLY A 34 -6.87 10.99 7.28
C GLY A 34 -5.57 11.58 6.72
N LEU A 35 -5.33 11.42 5.42
CA LEU A 35 -4.18 12.01 4.73
C LEU A 35 -4.23 13.53 4.74
N SER A 36 -5.40 14.13 4.55
CA SER A 36 -5.59 15.58 4.59
C SER A 36 -5.32 16.15 5.99
N ILE A 37 -5.78 15.47 7.04
CA ILE A 37 -5.50 15.85 8.43
C ILE A 37 -3.99 15.75 8.71
N LEU A 38 -3.34 14.64 8.32
CA LEU A 38 -1.91 14.47 8.52
C LEU A 38 -1.09 15.53 7.77
N ALA A 39 -1.46 15.82 6.51
CA ALA A 39 -0.84 16.89 5.71
C ALA A 39 -1.05 18.27 6.34
N GLY A 40 -2.25 18.57 6.83
CA GLY A 40 -2.56 19.83 7.50
C GLY A 40 -1.81 20.00 8.82
N VAL A 41 -1.77 18.95 9.66
CA VAL A 41 -0.99 18.94 10.91
C VAL A 41 0.49 19.13 10.61
N TRP A 42 1.02 18.45 9.58
CA TRP A 42 2.40 18.64 9.17
C TRP A 42 2.65 20.07 8.69
N LEU A 43 1.76 20.64 7.86
CA LEU A 43 1.88 22.00 7.33
C LEU A 43 1.94 23.03 8.47
N VAL A 44 0.98 22.96 9.40
CA VAL A 44 0.95 23.85 10.59
C VAL A 44 2.22 23.70 11.42
N ARG A 45 2.70 22.48 11.65
CA ARG A 45 3.95 22.29 12.40
C ARG A 45 5.16 22.81 11.63
N SER A 46 5.19 22.65 10.31
CA SER A 46 6.29 23.11 9.46
C SER A 46 6.40 24.63 9.44
N THR A 47 5.27 25.34 9.40
CA THR A 47 5.24 26.81 9.43
C THR A 47 5.61 27.35 10.81
N LEU A 48 5.09 26.75 11.89
CA LEU A 48 5.42 27.15 13.26
C LEU A 48 6.89 26.91 13.63
N LEU A 49 7.50 25.84 13.08
CA LEU A 49 8.90 25.47 13.37
C LEU A 49 9.88 25.95 12.29
N ALA A 50 9.42 26.71 11.29
CA ALA A 50 10.20 27.13 10.12
C ALA A 50 11.01 25.98 9.46
N ALA A 51 10.44 24.77 9.47
CA ALA A 51 11.10 23.56 9.00
C ALA A 51 10.79 23.37 7.50
N PRO A 52 11.78 23.44 6.59
CA PRO A 52 11.52 23.30 5.17
C PRO A 52 11.01 21.89 4.81
N PRO A 53 10.10 21.79 3.82
CA PRO A 53 9.67 20.50 3.28
C PRO A 53 10.87 19.74 2.74
N ARG A 54 10.89 18.42 2.95
CA ARG A 54 11.76 17.55 2.15
C ARG A 54 11.10 17.35 0.80
N LEU A 55 11.82 17.66 -0.26
CA LEU A 55 11.40 17.36 -1.62
C LEU A 55 12.35 16.32 -2.19
N ASP A 56 11.79 15.35 -2.88
CA ASP A 56 12.50 14.30 -3.60
C ASP A 56 12.00 14.31 -5.04
N TRP A 57 12.87 13.97 -6.00
CA TRP A 57 12.52 13.90 -7.42
C TRP A 57 11.40 12.87 -7.68
N LEU A 58 11.28 11.87 -6.80
CA LEU A 58 10.21 10.87 -6.84
C LEU A 58 8.79 11.47 -6.66
N LEU A 59 8.66 12.69 -6.10
CA LEU A 59 7.38 13.41 -6.06
C LEU A 59 6.90 13.86 -7.43
N VAL A 60 7.80 14.00 -8.41
CA VAL A 60 7.48 14.52 -9.74
C VAL A 60 6.51 13.60 -10.47
N ALA A 61 6.65 12.28 -10.34
CA ALA A 61 5.76 11.32 -11.00
C ALA A 61 4.29 11.44 -10.54
N PRO A 62 3.95 11.32 -9.24
CA PRO A 62 2.57 11.47 -8.80
C PRO A 62 2.05 12.91 -8.96
N ALA A 63 2.89 13.93 -8.78
CA ALA A 63 2.50 15.32 -9.03
C ALA A 63 2.20 15.58 -10.51
N GLY A 64 3.04 15.07 -11.40
CA GLY A 64 2.88 15.18 -12.85
C GLY A 64 1.63 14.46 -13.33
N ALA A 65 1.33 13.27 -12.79
CA ALA A 65 0.10 12.56 -13.11
C ALA A 65 -1.17 13.32 -12.67
N ALA A 66 -1.16 13.94 -11.49
CA ALA A 66 -2.26 14.79 -11.04
C ALA A 66 -2.39 16.05 -11.91
N LEU A 67 -1.27 16.72 -12.21
CA LEU A 67 -1.24 17.91 -13.06
C LEU A 67 -1.74 17.62 -14.47
N TRP A 68 -1.38 16.46 -15.03
CA TRP A 68 -1.84 16.02 -16.34
C TRP A 68 -3.37 15.93 -16.41
N GLY A 69 -4.02 15.39 -15.37
CA GLY A 69 -5.47 15.36 -15.28
C GLY A 69 -6.09 16.76 -15.27
N VAL A 70 -5.52 17.70 -14.49
CA VAL A 70 -5.94 19.11 -14.48
C VAL A 70 -5.81 19.75 -15.86
N LEU A 71 -4.67 19.54 -16.54
CA LEU A 71 -4.42 20.07 -17.88
C LEU A 71 -5.43 19.54 -18.90
N GLN A 72 -5.77 18.24 -18.85
CA GLN A 72 -6.81 17.66 -19.71
C GLN A 72 -8.19 18.31 -19.50
N LEU A 73 -8.56 18.57 -18.24
CA LEU A 73 -9.84 19.17 -17.89
C LEU A 73 -9.93 20.63 -18.34
N VAL A 74 -8.88 21.42 -18.07
CA VAL A 74 -8.82 22.84 -18.45
C VAL A 74 -8.78 23.01 -19.97
N ALA A 75 -8.07 22.13 -20.69
CA ALA A 75 -7.99 22.16 -22.14
C ALA A 75 -9.24 21.60 -22.84
N GLY A 76 -10.21 21.05 -22.09
CA GLY A 76 -11.38 20.36 -22.67
C GLY A 76 -11.03 19.12 -23.50
N ALA A 77 -9.85 18.54 -23.27
CA ALA A 77 -9.31 17.42 -24.04
C ALA A 77 -9.76 16.04 -23.52
N SER A 78 -10.58 15.99 -22.47
CA SER A 78 -11.11 14.75 -21.91
C SER A 78 -12.38 14.30 -22.65
N ILE A 79 -12.39 13.02 -23.08
CA ILE A 79 -13.59 12.37 -23.64
C ILE A 79 -14.67 12.17 -22.56
N TYR A 80 -14.25 11.89 -21.32
CA TYR A 80 -15.14 11.67 -20.17
C TYR A 80 -14.69 12.56 -19.00
N PRO A 81 -15.11 13.84 -18.94
CA PRO A 81 -14.61 14.81 -17.96
C PRO A 81 -14.74 14.33 -16.52
N TRP A 82 -15.87 13.71 -16.17
CA TRP A 82 -16.09 13.17 -14.83
C TRP A 82 -15.08 12.08 -14.45
N ALA A 83 -14.75 11.17 -15.38
CA ALA A 83 -13.77 10.11 -15.12
C ALA A 83 -12.35 10.68 -14.97
N THR A 84 -11.99 11.67 -15.80
CA THR A 84 -10.71 12.39 -15.67
C THR A 84 -10.63 13.15 -14.35
N GLU A 85 -11.72 13.77 -13.90
CA GLU A 85 -11.80 14.44 -12.59
C GLU A 85 -11.55 13.45 -11.44
N GLN A 86 -12.22 12.29 -11.43
CA GLN A 86 -12.00 11.27 -10.41
C GLN A 86 -10.54 10.78 -10.42
N ALA A 87 -9.98 10.50 -11.60
CA ALA A 87 -8.58 10.07 -11.73
C ALA A 87 -7.60 11.16 -11.25
N THR A 88 -7.91 12.43 -11.48
CA THR A 88 -7.12 13.58 -11.00
C THR A 88 -7.07 13.59 -9.49
N TRP A 89 -8.21 13.41 -8.82
CA TRP A 89 -8.27 13.30 -7.36
C TRP A 89 -7.49 12.09 -6.83
N ASP A 90 -7.61 10.93 -7.48
CA ASP A 90 -6.88 9.73 -7.08
C ASP A 90 -5.36 9.93 -7.14
N TRP A 91 -4.85 10.53 -8.23
CA TRP A 91 -3.43 10.86 -8.36
C TRP A 91 -2.99 11.94 -7.39
N PHE A 92 -3.83 12.94 -7.13
CA PHE A 92 -3.56 13.95 -6.12
C PHE A 92 -3.41 13.34 -4.72
N TYR A 93 -4.28 12.43 -4.31
CA TYR A 93 -4.17 11.77 -3.00
C TYR A 93 -2.98 10.80 -2.92
N ARG A 94 -2.57 10.18 -4.03
CA ARG A 94 -1.29 9.43 -4.09
C ARG A 94 -0.09 10.35 -3.92
N PHE A 95 -0.12 11.54 -4.51
CA PHE A 95 0.89 12.59 -4.28
C PHE A 95 0.91 13.01 -2.80
N VAL A 96 -0.25 13.30 -2.19
CA VAL A 96 -0.35 13.67 -0.77
C VAL A 96 0.18 12.54 0.13
N ALA A 97 -0.20 11.29 -0.13
CA ALA A 97 0.28 10.14 0.63
C ALA A 97 1.81 10.03 0.58
N TYR A 98 2.40 10.14 -0.62
CA TYR A 98 3.85 10.11 -0.79
C TYR A 98 4.53 11.28 -0.09
N PHE A 99 4.00 12.50 -0.26
CA PHE A 99 4.52 13.69 0.39
C PHE A 99 4.51 13.55 1.92
N VAL A 100 3.38 13.16 2.52
CA VAL A 100 3.26 12.95 3.96
C VAL A 100 4.21 11.85 4.43
N ALA A 101 4.34 10.73 3.70
CA ALA A 101 5.31 9.69 4.03
C ALA A 101 6.75 10.23 4.08
N LEU A 102 7.15 11.01 3.07
CA LEU A 102 8.47 11.64 3.00
C LEU A 102 8.72 12.59 4.18
N GLN A 103 7.68 13.29 4.63
CA GLN A 103 7.76 14.18 5.79
C GLN A 103 7.71 13.47 7.14
N CYS A 104 7.02 12.33 7.25
CA CYS A 104 6.89 11.57 8.49
C CYS A 104 8.16 10.73 8.76
N PHE A 105 8.69 10.05 7.75
CA PHE A 105 9.82 9.13 7.91
C PHE A 105 11.17 9.82 7.73
N ARG A 106 11.38 10.93 8.46
CA ARG A 106 12.61 11.72 8.35
C ARG A 106 13.82 11.06 8.99
N ALA A 107 13.59 10.33 10.08
CA ALA A 107 14.61 9.59 10.83
C ALA A 107 14.69 8.14 10.33
N GLY A 108 15.90 7.61 10.17
CA GLY A 108 16.13 6.23 9.73
C GLY A 108 15.41 5.21 10.61
N ALA A 109 15.43 5.42 11.94
CA ALA A 109 14.77 4.52 12.89
C ALA A 109 13.25 4.40 12.69
N ASP A 110 12.55 5.49 12.41
CA ASP A 110 11.10 5.45 12.19
C ASP A 110 10.75 4.80 10.85
N ARG A 111 11.57 5.05 9.83
CA ARG A 111 11.46 4.37 8.53
C ARG A 111 11.65 2.86 8.69
N GLU A 112 12.70 2.43 9.38
CA GLU A 112 12.98 1.02 9.63
C GLU A 112 11.86 0.33 10.41
N ARG A 113 11.32 0.99 11.45
CA ARG A 113 10.15 0.49 12.20
C ARG A 113 8.92 0.35 11.32
N ALA A 114 8.65 1.33 10.46
CA ALA A 114 7.53 1.27 9.53
C ALA A 114 7.67 0.17 8.49
N LEU A 115 8.88 -0.01 7.91
CA LEU A 115 9.15 -1.10 6.97
C LEU A 115 9.06 -2.47 7.64
N ALA A 116 9.58 -2.61 8.87
CA ALA A 116 9.41 -3.83 9.65
C ALA A 116 7.93 -4.10 9.97
N GLY A 117 7.17 -3.07 10.32
CA GLY A 117 5.72 -3.15 10.53
C GLY A 117 4.97 -3.57 9.27
N LEU A 118 5.30 -2.98 8.12
CA LEU A 118 4.74 -3.33 6.82
C LEU A 118 5.03 -4.78 6.44
N LEU A 119 6.25 -5.25 6.69
CA LEU A 119 6.63 -6.64 6.46
C LEU A 119 5.82 -7.61 7.33
N TRP A 120 5.71 -7.34 8.63
CA TRP A 120 4.88 -8.15 9.53
C TRP A 120 3.40 -8.13 9.14
N PHE A 121 2.89 -6.95 8.75
CA PHE A 121 1.52 -6.80 8.27
C PHE A 121 1.29 -7.59 6.98
N GLY A 122 2.18 -7.49 6.01
CA GLY A 122 2.11 -8.22 4.75
C GLY A 122 2.19 -9.73 4.94
N PHE A 123 3.07 -10.21 5.82
CA PHE A 123 3.16 -11.61 6.21
C PHE A 123 1.86 -12.10 6.89
N ALA A 124 1.35 -11.34 7.87
CA ALA A 124 0.10 -11.69 8.56
C ALA A 124 -1.07 -11.75 7.58
N LEU A 125 -1.17 -10.77 6.66
CA LEU A 125 -2.16 -10.78 5.59
C LEU A 125 -1.97 -11.97 4.64
N ALA A 126 -0.74 -12.37 4.33
CA ALA A 126 -0.48 -13.52 3.47
C ALA A 126 -0.96 -14.83 4.08
N VAL A 127 -0.66 -15.05 5.37
CA VAL A 127 -1.18 -16.21 6.12
C VAL A 127 -2.71 -16.15 6.19
N LEU A 128 -3.27 -15.00 6.57
CA LEU A 128 -4.72 -14.81 6.68
C LEU A 128 -5.44 -15.09 5.36
N ALA A 129 -4.98 -14.48 4.27
CA ALA A 129 -5.56 -14.62 2.95
C ALA A 129 -5.51 -16.08 2.46
N THR A 130 -4.40 -16.78 2.71
CA THR A 130 -4.26 -18.20 2.39
C THR A 130 -5.26 -19.05 3.17
N VAL A 131 -5.37 -18.86 4.49
CA VAL A 131 -6.32 -19.62 5.31
C VAL A 131 -7.76 -19.30 4.91
N GLN A 132 -8.08 -18.03 4.67
CA GLN A 132 -9.39 -17.58 4.18
C GLN A 132 -9.75 -18.25 2.86
N ARG A 133 -8.81 -18.32 1.91
CA ARG A 133 -9.04 -18.94 0.60
C ARG A 133 -9.49 -20.39 0.69
N PHE A 134 -8.90 -21.17 1.59
CA PHE A 134 -9.24 -22.60 1.73
C PHE A 134 -10.44 -22.86 2.64
N THR A 135 -10.77 -21.94 3.55
CA THR A 135 -11.84 -22.14 4.54
C THR A 135 -13.15 -21.44 4.19
N ALA A 136 -13.10 -20.32 3.46
CA ALA A 136 -14.26 -19.51 3.08
C ALA A 136 -14.05 -18.85 1.70
N PRO A 137 -14.07 -19.62 0.61
CA PRO A 137 -13.86 -19.08 -0.73
C PRO A 137 -14.92 -18.02 -1.08
N GLY A 138 -14.49 -16.92 -1.71
CA GLY A 138 -15.37 -15.81 -2.11
C GLY A 138 -15.77 -14.84 -0.99
N LYS A 139 -15.43 -15.15 0.27
CA LYS A 139 -15.72 -14.28 1.41
C LYS A 139 -14.49 -13.54 1.89
N VAL A 140 -14.66 -12.25 2.20
CA VAL A 140 -13.66 -11.42 2.87
C VAL A 140 -13.86 -11.51 4.38
N PHE A 141 -12.76 -11.79 5.10
CA PHE A 141 -12.75 -12.01 6.55
C PHE A 141 -13.81 -13.01 7.04
N TRP A 142 -14.12 -14.06 6.28
CA TRP A 142 -15.17 -15.05 6.56
C TRP A 142 -16.62 -14.54 6.61
N LEU A 143 -16.82 -13.22 6.62
CA LEU A 143 -18.09 -12.59 6.92
C LEU A 143 -18.77 -12.03 5.67
N PHE A 144 -18.00 -11.44 4.76
CA PHE A 144 -18.56 -10.64 3.68
C PHE A 144 -18.41 -11.34 2.33
N ASP A 145 -19.53 -11.76 1.75
CA ASP A 145 -19.53 -12.32 0.41
C ASP A 145 -19.29 -11.21 -0.61
N THR A 146 -18.25 -11.36 -1.43
CA THR A 146 -17.91 -10.39 -2.47
C THR A 146 -18.55 -10.73 -3.81
N GLY A 147 -19.15 -11.92 -3.95
CA GLY A 147 -19.58 -12.45 -5.24
C GLY A 147 -18.41 -12.82 -6.16
N GLU A 148 -17.16 -12.62 -5.73
CA GLU A 148 -15.96 -12.86 -6.52
C GLU A 148 -15.14 -14.02 -5.93
N PRO A 149 -15.03 -15.16 -6.64
CA PRO A 149 -14.27 -16.32 -6.15
C PRO A 149 -12.76 -16.04 -6.08
N THR A 150 -12.29 -14.91 -6.59
CA THR A 150 -10.88 -14.49 -6.61
C THR A 150 -10.41 -13.74 -5.37
N ALA A 151 -11.29 -13.48 -4.40
CA ALA A 151 -10.94 -12.72 -3.21
C ALA A 151 -9.78 -13.36 -2.43
N MET A 152 -8.86 -12.51 -1.97
CA MET A 152 -7.70 -12.87 -1.14
C MET A 152 -7.55 -11.87 0.00
N GLY A 153 -7.88 -12.30 1.22
CA GLY A 153 -7.87 -11.42 2.39
C GLY A 153 -8.83 -10.24 2.18
N PRO A 154 -8.39 -8.97 2.34
CA PRO A 154 -9.20 -7.78 2.06
C PRO A 154 -9.25 -7.36 0.58
N PHE A 155 -8.56 -8.07 -0.32
CA PHE A 155 -8.51 -7.74 -1.75
C PHE A 155 -9.56 -8.54 -2.51
N VAL A 156 -10.41 -7.85 -3.28
CA VAL A 156 -11.46 -8.49 -4.10
C VAL A 156 -10.86 -9.32 -5.24
N TYR A 157 -9.73 -8.86 -5.79
CA TYR A 157 -9.06 -9.50 -6.92
C TYR A 157 -7.65 -9.99 -6.56
N TYR A 158 -7.32 -11.22 -6.99
CA TYR A 158 -5.99 -11.81 -6.76
C TYR A 158 -4.85 -10.99 -7.37
N ASN A 159 -5.10 -10.24 -8.45
CA ASN A 159 -4.11 -9.35 -9.06
C ASN A 159 -3.72 -8.18 -8.14
N GLN A 160 -4.70 -7.59 -7.45
CA GLN A 160 -4.43 -6.51 -6.49
C GLN A 160 -3.68 -7.03 -5.27
N TYR A 161 -4.03 -8.24 -4.81
CA TYR A 161 -3.30 -8.94 -3.77
C TYR A 161 -1.85 -9.24 -4.17
N ALA A 162 -1.62 -9.74 -5.38
CA ALA A 162 -0.28 -10.04 -5.88
C ALA A 162 0.59 -8.78 -5.97
N ALA A 163 0.05 -7.67 -6.48
CA ALA A 163 0.76 -6.40 -6.52
C ALA A 163 1.16 -5.89 -5.11
N PHE A 164 0.30 -6.11 -4.11
CA PHE A 164 0.65 -5.80 -2.72
C PHE A 164 1.80 -6.68 -2.20
N ILE A 165 1.74 -7.99 -2.45
CA ILE A 165 2.81 -8.92 -2.05
C ILE A 165 4.13 -8.58 -2.74
N GLU A 166 4.11 -8.30 -4.04
CA GLU A 166 5.27 -7.86 -4.82
C GLU A 166 5.93 -6.60 -4.23
N THR A 167 5.12 -5.68 -3.68
CA THR A 167 5.65 -4.47 -3.02
C THR A 167 6.35 -4.77 -1.69
N VAL A 168 5.91 -5.81 -0.97
CA VAL A 168 6.42 -6.12 0.39
C VAL A 168 7.50 -7.20 0.38
N LEU A 169 7.50 -8.11 -0.61
CA LEU A 169 8.41 -9.23 -0.73
C LEU A 169 9.90 -8.84 -0.69
N PRO A 170 10.36 -7.75 -1.35
CA PRO A 170 11.75 -7.34 -1.29
C PRO A 170 12.24 -7.06 0.13
N LEU A 171 11.37 -6.61 1.05
CA LEU A 171 11.71 -6.38 2.45
C LEU A 171 12.02 -7.70 3.18
N ALA A 172 11.32 -8.77 2.83
CA ALA A 172 11.58 -10.11 3.35
C ALA A 172 12.92 -10.64 2.82
N LEU A 173 13.15 -10.55 1.50
CA LEU A 173 14.35 -11.06 0.86
C LEU A 173 15.62 -10.33 1.33
N LEU A 174 15.60 -9.00 1.34
CA LEU A 174 16.72 -8.21 1.85
C LEU A 174 16.98 -8.50 3.33
N GLY A 175 15.92 -8.61 4.15
CA GLY A 175 16.05 -9.00 5.54
C GLY A 175 16.69 -10.38 5.73
N ALA A 176 16.40 -11.33 4.84
CA ALA A 176 16.98 -12.67 4.88
C ALA A 176 18.47 -12.67 4.52
N LEU A 177 18.89 -11.79 3.59
CA LEU A 177 20.28 -11.66 3.15
C LEU A 177 21.14 -10.88 4.16
N GLU A 178 20.63 -9.77 4.68
CA GLU A 178 21.41 -8.85 5.52
C GLU A 178 21.49 -9.29 6.99
N ARG A 179 20.46 -9.97 7.52
CA ARG A 179 20.36 -10.26 8.97
C ARG A 179 20.63 -11.73 9.26
N ARG A 180 21.91 -12.15 9.23
CA ARG A 180 22.33 -13.56 9.46
C ARG A 180 21.67 -14.27 10.65
N SER A 181 21.51 -13.60 11.80
CA SER A 181 20.91 -14.22 12.99
C SER A 181 19.40 -14.46 12.91
N ARG A 182 18.70 -13.72 12.04
CA ARG A 182 17.24 -13.81 11.83
C ARG A 182 16.87 -14.21 10.41
N SER A 183 17.86 -14.62 9.61
CA SER A 183 17.70 -14.93 8.19
C SER A 183 16.57 -15.94 7.95
N TRP A 184 16.45 -16.95 8.82
CA TRP A 184 15.39 -17.96 8.75
C TRP A 184 13.98 -17.37 8.90
N LEU A 185 13.79 -16.37 9.78
CA LEU A 185 12.50 -15.71 10.00
C LEU A 185 12.07 -14.93 8.77
N TYR A 186 12.99 -14.14 8.22
CA TYR A 186 12.74 -13.38 7.00
C TYR A 186 12.51 -14.29 5.79
N GLY A 187 13.26 -15.40 5.70
CA GLY A 187 13.05 -16.45 4.70
C GLY A 187 11.67 -17.12 4.83
N LEU A 188 11.22 -17.42 6.06
CA LEU A 188 9.87 -17.94 6.31
C LEU A 188 8.79 -16.94 5.88
N MET A 189 8.97 -15.66 6.22
CA MET A 189 8.01 -14.61 5.85
C MET A 189 7.91 -14.48 4.33
N GLY A 190 9.06 -14.43 3.64
CA GLY A 190 9.12 -14.41 2.18
C GLY A 190 8.46 -15.66 1.58
N ALA A 191 8.85 -16.86 2.01
CA ALA A 191 8.29 -18.11 1.51
C ALA A 191 6.77 -18.19 1.68
N ALA A 192 6.22 -17.73 2.81
CA ALA A 192 4.78 -17.69 3.03
C ALA A 192 4.06 -16.73 2.07
N MET A 193 4.64 -15.57 1.78
CA MET A 193 4.11 -14.60 0.82
C MET A 193 4.17 -15.11 -0.63
N ILE A 194 5.23 -15.84 -0.99
CA ILE A 194 5.36 -16.51 -2.29
C ILE A 194 4.29 -17.59 -2.43
N ALA A 195 4.16 -18.44 -1.41
CA ALA A 195 3.20 -19.54 -1.40
C ALA A 195 1.74 -19.03 -1.45
N SER A 196 1.43 -17.91 -0.79
CA SER A 196 0.08 -17.34 -0.79
C SER A 196 -0.34 -16.81 -2.16
N VAL A 197 0.59 -16.19 -2.92
CA VAL A 197 0.33 -15.76 -4.31
C VAL A 197 0.14 -16.97 -5.23
N ALA A 198 0.95 -18.02 -5.06
CA ALA A 198 0.78 -19.27 -5.80
C ALA A 198 -0.59 -19.92 -5.49
N ALA A 199 -1.00 -19.92 -4.21
CA ALA A 199 -2.29 -20.43 -3.76
C ALA A 199 -3.49 -19.61 -4.28
N ALA A 200 -3.30 -18.33 -4.61
CA ALA A 200 -4.33 -17.48 -5.22
C ALA A 200 -4.72 -17.92 -6.65
N GLY A 201 -4.02 -18.89 -7.24
CA GLY A 201 -4.35 -19.46 -8.54
C GLY A 201 -3.74 -18.72 -9.74
N SER A 202 -2.81 -17.78 -9.50
CA SER A 202 -2.12 -17.10 -10.59
C SER A 202 -0.99 -17.99 -11.13
N ARG A 203 -1.28 -18.71 -12.22
CA ARG A 203 -0.24 -19.39 -13.02
C ARG A 203 0.84 -18.39 -13.50
N ALA A 204 0.47 -17.12 -13.68
CA ALA A 204 1.38 -16.01 -13.99
C ALA A 204 2.20 -15.54 -12.77
N GLY A 205 1.62 -15.52 -11.57
CA GLY A 205 2.31 -15.17 -10.32
C GLY A 205 3.34 -16.22 -9.91
N ALA A 206 3.04 -17.51 -10.08
CA ALA A 206 4.02 -18.58 -9.90
C ALA A 206 5.18 -18.49 -10.92
N ALA A 207 4.90 -18.06 -12.16
CA ALA A 207 5.92 -17.86 -13.19
C ALA A 207 6.79 -16.62 -12.92
N LEU A 208 6.21 -15.51 -12.46
CA LEU A 208 6.93 -14.30 -12.03
C LEU A 208 7.81 -14.60 -10.82
N LEU A 209 7.31 -15.34 -9.83
CA LEU A 209 8.08 -15.76 -8.66
C LEU A 209 9.23 -16.69 -9.03
N ALA A 210 9.02 -17.64 -9.94
CA ALA A 210 10.09 -18.49 -10.46
C ALA A 210 11.16 -17.70 -11.24
N ALA A 211 10.76 -16.62 -11.91
CA ALA A 211 11.69 -15.73 -12.61
C ALA A 211 12.49 -14.86 -11.63
N GLU A 212 11.84 -14.27 -10.63
CA GLU A 212 12.48 -13.41 -9.63
C GLU A 212 13.48 -14.18 -8.75
N THR A 213 13.14 -15.42 -8.36
CA THR A 213 14.04 -16.30 -7.60
C THR A 213 15.32 -16.70 -8.38
N ARG A 214 15.35 -16.49 -9.71
CA ARG A 214 16.55 -16.73 -10.54
C ARG A 214 17.41 -15.48 -10.76
N ILE A 215 16.87 -14.30 -10.48
CA ILE A 215 17.54 -13.00 -10.73
C ILE A 215 18.28 -12.52 -9.47
N VAL A 216 17.79 -12.91 -8.28
CA VAL A 216 18.45 -12.73 -6.98
C VAL A 216 19.48 -13.82 -6.74
#